data_AF-A0A0J5JKW0-F1
#
_entry.id   AF-A0A0J5JKW0-F1
#
_cell.length_a   1.000
_cell.length_b   1.000
_cell.length_c   1.000
_cell.angle_alpha   90.00
_cell.angle_beta   90.00
_cell.angle_gamma   90.00
#
_symmetry.space_group_name_H-M   'P 1'
#
loop_
_entity.id
_entity.type
_entity.pdbx_description
1 polymer ?
#
loop_
_entity_poly.entity_id
_entity_poly.type
_entity_poly.pdbx_seq_one_letter_code
_entity_poly.pdbx_strand_id
1 'polypeptide(L)' 'MRVSPTAMALMYFTLGVLVVYIAILKVEQTGWDFWAYLIIGFAAFDFLIAYRFFRIRRVIKQIQKQQKKKDE' A
#
# COMPACT_ATOMS: atom_id res chain seq x y z
N MET A 1 -0.42 14.20 -16.35
CA MET A 1 -0.61 12.74 -16.45
C MET A 1 -1.57 12.32 -15.34
N ARG A 2 -2.72 11.71 -15.67
CA ARG A 2 -3.71 11.25 -14.68
C ARG A 2 -3.20 9.94 -14.07
N VAL A 3 -2.46 10.02 -12.97
CA VAL A 3 -1.95 8.81 -12.29
C VAL A 3 -3.16 8.07 -11.72
N SER A 4 -3.44 6.87 -12.24
CA SER A 4 -4.59 6.09 -11.77
C SER A 4 -4.38 5.71 -10.30
N PRO A 5 -5.36 5.95 -9.41
CA PRO A 5 -5.29 5.52 -8.00
C PRO A 5 -5.01 4.02 -7.84
N THR A 6 -5.36 3.21 -8.86
CA THR A 6 -5.08 1.77 -8.89
C THR A 6 -3.62 1.45 -9.18
N ALA A 7 -2.97 2.22 -10.06
CA ALA A 7 -1.57 2.06 -10.39
C ALA A 7 -0.69 2.44 -9.20
N MET A 8 -1.04 3.52 -8.51
CA MET A 8 -0.40 3.92 -7.25
C MET A 8 -0.55 2.85 -6.17
N ALA A 9 -1.76 2.30 -5.96
CA ALA A 9 -1.96 1.22 -4.98
C ALA A 9 -1.07 0.00 -5.25
N LEU A 10 -0.99 -0.43 -6.52
CA LEU A 10 -0.18 -1.58 -6.92
C LEU A 10 1.32 -1.30 -6.75
N MET A 11 1.76 -0.09 -7.09
CA MET A 11 3.15 0.34 -6.93
C MET A 11 3.56 0.31 -5.45
N TYR A 12 2.82 0.97 -4.56
CA TYR A 12 3.13 0.97 -3.11
C TYR A 12 3.08 -0.43 -2.51
N PHE A 13 2.13 -1.26 -2.94
CA PHE A 13 2.07 -2.66 -2.50
C PHE A 13 3.32 -3.44 -2.92
N THR A 14 3.71 -3.33 -4.20
CA THR A 14 4.89 -4.02 -4.73
C THR A 14 6.18 -3.53 -4.07
N LEU A 15 6.29 -2.23 -3.84
CA LEU A 15 7.43 -1.62 -3.16
C LEU A 15 7.53 -2.09 -1.70
N GLY A 16 6.41 -2.13 -0.97
CA GLY A 16 6.36 -2.67 0.39
C GLY A 16 6.80 -4.14 0.45
N VAL A 17 6.39 -4.97 -0.51
CA VAL A 17 6.84 -6.38 -0.60
C VAL A 17 8.35 -6.48 -0.80
N LEU A 18 8.93 -5.64 -1.66
CA LEU A 18 10.39 -5.60 -1.87
C LEU A 18 11.13 -5.14 -0.61
N VAL A 19 10.59 -4.15 0.10
CA VAL A 19 11.19 -3.68 1.37
C VAL A 19 11.13 -4.77 2.44
N VAL A 20 10.06 -5.56 2.51
CA VAL A 20 9.98 -6.74 3.39
C VAL A 20 11.07 -7.77 3.04
N TYR A 21 11.30 -8.03 1.75
CA TYR A 21 12.37 -8.93 1.32
C TYR A 21 13.75 -8.44 1.80
N ILE A 22 14.02 -7.14 1.66
CA ILE A 22 15.26 -6.52 2.17
C ILE A 22 15.34 -6.65 3.70
N ALA A 23 14.23 -6.47 4.42
CA ALA A 23 14.18 -6.63 5.87
C ALA A 23 14.54 -8.06 6.29
N ILE A 24 14.02 -9.07 5.58
CA ILE A 24 14.33 -10.49 5.83
C ILE A 24 15.83 -10.74 5.64
N LEU A 25 16.41 -10.29 4.52
CA LEU A 25 17.85 -10.42 4.28
C LEU A 25 18.67 -9.72 5.36
N LYS A 26 18.20 -8.57 5.84
CA LYS A 26 18.89 -7.82 6.90
C LYS A 26 18.86 -8.56 8.24
N VAL A 27 17.71 -9.14 8.61
CA VAL A 27 17.57 -9.96 9.82
C VAL A 27 18.42 -11.23 9.72
N GLU A 28 18.50 -11.85 8.54
CA GLU A 28 19.35 -13.02 8.33
C GLU A 28 20.84 -12.70 8.49
N GLN A 29 21.29 -11.53 8.01
CA GLN A 29 22.71 -11.14 8.04
C GLN A 29 23.17 -10.59 9.39
N THR A 30 22.35 -9.77 10.05
CA THR A 30 22.76 -9.03 11.27
C THR A 30 21.84 -9.24 12.47
N GLY A 31 20.81 -10.09 12.33
CA GLY A 31 19.81 -10.30 13.37
C GLY A 31 18.83 -9.14 13.49
N TRP A 32 18.11 -9.12 14.62
CA TRP A 32 17.09 -8.13 14.94
C TRP A 32 17.70 -6.83 15.50
N ASP A 33 18.47 -6.13 14.68
CA ASP A 33 19.05 -4.84 15.03
C ASP A 33 18.05 -3.67 14.82
N PHE A 34 18.41 -2.48 15.31
CA PHE A 34 17.59 -1.27 15.14
C PHE A 34 17.24 -1.01 13.67
N TRP A 35 18.16 -1.29 12.75
CA TRP A 35 17.96 -1.08 11.32
C TRP A 35 16.92 -2.02 10.74
N ALA A 36 16.87 -3.29 11.16
CA ALA A 36 15.83 -4.23 10.74
C ALA A 36 14.43 -3.70 11.11
N TYR A 37 14.23 -3.25 12.35
CA TYR A 37 12.96 -2.67 12.77
C TYR A 37 12.59 -1.40 12.00
N LEU A 38 13.57 -0.57 11.69
CA LEU A 38 13.37 0.65 10.90
C LEU A 38 12.92 0.34 9.47
N ILE A 39 13.51 -0.66 8.82
CA ILE A 39 13.12 -1.13 7.48
C ILE A 39 11.69 -1.73 7.52
N ILE A 40 11.38 -2.55 8.52
CA ILE A 40 10.03 -3.10 8.72
C ILE A 40 9.00 -1.98 8.90
N GLY A 41 9.34 -0.93 9.66
CA GLY A 41 8.51 0.25 9.84
C GLY A 41 8.20 0.96 8.52
N PHE A 42 9.19 1.09 7.62
CA PHE A 42 8.98 1.64 6.28
C PHE A 42 8.06 0.76 5.44
N ALA A 43 8.29 -0.56 5.40
CA ALA A 43 7.42 -1.48 4.69
C ALA A 43 5.95 -1.40 5.17
N ALA A 44 5.73 -1.28 6.48
CA ALA A 44 4.40 -1.11 7.05
C ALA A 44 3.73 0.20 6.58
N PHE A 45 4.50 1.28 6.44
CA PHE A 45 4.02 2.55 5.88
C PHE A 45 3.58 2.40 4.42
N ASP A 46 4.37 1.70 3.59
CA ASP A 46 4.01 1.41 2.20
C ASP A 46 2.69 0.64 2.09
N PHE A 47 2.52 -0.40 2.93
CA PHE A 47 1.27 -1.15 3.00
C PHE A 47 0.08 -0.30 3.48
N LEU A 48 0.30 0.61 4.44
CA LEU A 48 -0.74 1.53 4.90
C LEU A 48 -1.22 2.45 3.77
N ILE A 49 -0.29 2.97 2.96
CA ILE A 49 -0.60 3.82 1.80
C ILE A 49 -1.35 2.99 0.74
N ALA A 50 -0.85 1.80 0.41
CA ALA A 50 -1.52 0.89 -0.52
C ALA A 50 -2.96 0.55 -0.08
N TYR A 51 -3.15 0.27 1.22
CA TYR A 51 -4.46 -0.01 1.81
C TYR A 51 -5.40 1.20 1.71
N ARG A 52 -4.91 2.43 1.98
CA ARG A 52 -5.69 3.66 1.81
C ARG A 52 -6.18 3.83 0.38
N PHE A 53 -5.32 3.62 -0.62
CA PHE A 53 -5.74 3.69 -2.02
C PHE A 53 -6.78 2.63 -2.38
N PHE A 54 -6.66 1.41 -1.85
CA PHE A 54 -7.67 0.38 -2.05
C PHE A 54 -9.02 0.78 -1.44
N ARG A 55 -9.02 1.40 -0.26
CA ARG A 55 -10.22 1.89 0.42
C ARG A 55 -10.89 3.03 -0.35
N ILE A 56 -10.11 3.98 -0.87
CA ILE A 56 -10.61 5.08 -1.73
C ILE A 56 -11.33 4.53 -2.95
N ARG A 57 -10.79 3.49 -3.60
CA ARG A 57 -11.44 2.85 -4.75
C ARG A 57 -12.82 2.27 -4.40
N ARG A 58 -13.00 1.69 -3.20
CA ARG A 58 -14.30 1.19 -2.73
C ARG A 58 -15.29 2.32 -2.50
N VAL A 59 -14.85 3.41 -1.87
CA VAL A 59 -15.68 4.59 -1.59
C VAL A 59 -16.16 5.23 -2.90
N ILE A 60 -15.26 5.43 -3.87
CA ILE A 60 -15.63 5.99 -5.19
C ILE A 60 -16.68 5.11 -5.89
N LYS A 61 -16.52 3.78 -5.86
CA LYS A 61 -17.51 2.85 -6.43
C LYS A 61 -18.87 2.94 -5.73
N GLN A 62 -18.89 3.15 -4.41
CA GLN A 62 -20.13 3.30 -3.66
C GLN A 62 -20.85 4.61 -4.02
N ILE A 63 -20.13 5.72 -4.11
CA ILE A 63 -20.68 7.03 -4.50
C ILE A 63 -21.27 6.97 -5.91
N GLN A 64 -20.55 6.38 -6.87
CA GLN A 64 -21.06 6.20 -8.25
C GLN A 64 -22.33 5.35 -8.30
N LYS A 65 -22.41 4.29 -7.49
CA LYS A 65 -23.61 3.44 -7.41
C LYS A 65 -24.82 4.18 -6.80
N GLN A 66 -24.59 5.07 -5.84
CA GLN A 66 -25.65 5.88 -5.23
C GLN A 66 -26.17 6.97 -6.18
N GLN A 67 -25.29 7.61 -6.96
CA GLN A 67 -25.71 8.60 -7.96
C GLN A 67 -26.59 7.97 -9.04
N LYS A 68 -26.15 6.84 -9.62
CA LYS A 68 -26.93 6.14 -10.66
C LYS A 68 -28.35 5.75 -10.19
N LYS A 69 -28.50 5.39 -8.91
CA LYS A 69 -29.80 5.01 -8.32
C LYS A 69 -30.71 6.20 -7.99
N LYS A 70 -30.18 7.43 -8.03
CA LYS A 70 -30.93 8.67 -7.82
C LYS A 70 -31.44 9.27 -9.14
N ASP A 71 -30.79 8.90 -10.25
CA ASP A 71 -31.11 9.34 -11.60
C ASP A 71 -32.07 8.37 -12.33
N GLU A 72 -32.33 7.18 -11.76
CA GLU A 72 -33.36 6.19 -12.15
C GLU A 72 -34.64 6.36 -11.32
#